data_AF-A0A924F7G8-F1
#
_entry.id   AF-A0A924F7G8-F1
#
_cell.length_a   1.000
_cell.length_b   1.000
_cell.length_c   1.000
_cell.angle_alpha   90.00
_cell.angle_beta   90.00
_cell.angle_gamma   90.00
#
_symmetry.space_group_name_H-M   'P 1'
#
loop_
_entity.id
_entity.type
_entity.pdbx_description
1 polymer ?
#
loop_
_entity_poly.entity_id
_entity_poly.type
_entity_poly.pdbx_seq_one_letter_code
_entity_poly.pdbx_strand_id
1 'polypeptide(L)'
;MKTNVSFSIIQDMNDSIMKAYGVNFRMDDETFAKYKTYGVDLDVNNVNTRHTLPVSATYIIGPSGKIKFFHFDTNYQKRASIKNLLTEL
;
A
#
# COMPACT_ATOMS: atom_id res chain seq x y z
N MET A 1 9.11 8.72 -9.70
CA MET A 1 8.21 8.12 -10.71
C MET A 1 7.32 9.23 -11.27
N LYS A 2 7.37 9.53 -12.57
CA LYS A 2 6.41 10.45 -13.21
C LYS A 2 5.27 9.59 -13.75
N THR A 3 4.13 9.64 -13.09
CA THR A 3 2.88 9.04 -13.56
C THR A 3 2.02 10.17 -14.12
N ASN A 4 1.44 10.01 -15.32
CA ASN A 4 0.58 11.03 -15.94
C ASN A 4 -0.84 11.02 -15.32
N VAL A 5 -0.91 10.98 -13.99
CA VAL A 5 -2.15 10.91 -13.22
C VAL A 5 -2.52 12.31 -12.73
N SER A 6 -3.82 12.58 -12.67
CA SER A 6 -4.37 13.88 -12.22
C SER A 6 -4.64 13.95 -10.72
N PHE A 7 -4.32 12.88 -9.96
CA PHE A 7 -4.56 12.79 -8.52
C PHE A 7 -3.25 12.84 -7.72
N SER A 8 -3.35 13.21 -6.45
CA SER A 8 -2.21 13.29 -5.54
C SER A 8 -1.61 11.92 -5.26
N ILE A 9 -0.28 11.84 -5.32
CA ILE A 9 0.50 10.71 -4.82
C ILE A 9 1.21 11.18 -3.56
N ILE A 10 1.01 10.45 -2.47
CA ILE A 10 1.59 10.77 -1.16
C ILE A 10 2.83 9.90 -0.93
N GLN A 11 3.92 10.50 -0.49
CA GLN A 11 5.13 9.79 -0.08
C GLN A 11 5.11 9.58 1.45
N ASP A 12 4.99 8.33 1.87
CA ASP A 12 4.99 7.95 3.30
C ASP A 12 6.41 7.59 3.78
N MET A 13 7.30 8.58 3.86
CA MET A 13 8.74 8.35 4.09
C MET A 13 9.05 7.60 5.41
N ASN A 14 8.21 7.77 6.43
CA ASN A 14 8.42 7.26 7.79
C ASN A 14 7.47 6.11 8.18
N ASP A 15 6.74 5.57 7.19
CA ASP A 15 5.69 4.57 7.38
C ASP A 15 4.54 5.04 8.30
N SER A 16 4.36 6.35 8.52
CA SER A 16 3.40 6.86 9.49
C SER A 16 1.96 6.66 9.02
N ILE A 17 1.71 6.81 7.72
CA ILE A 17 0.38 6.60 7.14
C ILE A 17 0.05 5.10 7.14
N MET A 18 0.94 4.25 6.62
CA MET A 18 0.68 2.81 6.59
C MET A 18 0.52 2.21 8.00
N LYS A 19 1.25 2.70 9.00
CA LYS A 19 1.05 2.29 10.41
C LYS A 19 -0.30 2.74 10.94
N ALA A 20 -0.68 4.00 10.70
CA ALA A 20 -1.96 4.53 11.16
C ALA A 20 -3.16 3.78 10.56
N TYR A 21 -3.03 3.29 9.33
CA TYR A 21 -4.06 2.52 8.63
C TYR A 21 -3.94 1.00 8.84
N GLY A 22 -2.92 0.53 9.57
CA GLY A 22 -2.72 -0.90 9.86
C GLY A 22 -2.31 -1.74 8.65
N VAL A 23 -1.69 -1.13 7.63
CA VAL A 23 -1.30 -1.79 6.37
C VAL A 23 0.21 -1.92 6.18
N ASN A 24 0.99 -1.67 7.24
CA ASN A 24 2.45 -1.74 7.24
C ASN A 24 2.96 -3.19 7.34
N PHE A 25 3.01 -3.92 6.23
CA PHE A 25 3.54 -5.28 6.22
C PHE A 25 5.08 -5.27 6.22
N ARG A 26 5.69 -5.88 7.24
CA ARG A 26 7.14 -6.14 7.26
C ARG A 26 7.41 -7.49 6.60
N MET A 27 8.20 -7.46 5.54
CA MET A 27 8.70 -8.66 4.89
C MET A 27 9.73 -9.35 5.80
N ASP A 28 9.64 -10.67 5.93
CA ASP A 28 10.65 -11.47 6.61
C ASP A 28 11.94 -11.57 5.77
N ASP A 29 13.05 -11.88 6.42
CA ASP A 29 14.38 -11.84 5.80
C ASP A 29 14.54 -12.90 4.69
N GLU A 30 13.86 -14.05 4.79
CA GLU A 30 13.89 -15.10 3.77
C GLU A 30 13.18 -14.63 2.49
N THR A 31 11.97 -14.10 2.62
CA THR A 31 11.21 -13.52 1.50
C THR A 31 11.96 -12.35 0.87
N PHE A 32 12.59 -11.50 1.69
CA PHE A 32 13.41 -10.39 1.21
C PHE A 32 14.61 -10.85 0.40
N ALA A 33 15.37 -11.83 0.90
CA ALA A 33 16.49 -12.41 0.17
C ALA A 33 16.04 -13.02 -1.18
N LYS A 34 14.89 -13.70 -1.18
CA LYS A 34 14.28 -14.27 -2.39
C LYS A 34 13.91 -13.19 -3.42
N TYR A 35 13.32 -12.07 -2.98
CA TYR A 35 12.95 -10.97 -3.86
C TYR A 35 14.16 -10.33 -4.55
N LYS A 36 15.32 -10.22 -3.86
CA LYS A 36 16.57 -9.77 -4.48
C LYS A 36 16.99 -10.67 -5.65
N THR A 37 16.77 -11.99 -5.57
CA THR A 37 17.05 -12.92 -6.69
C THR A 37 16.16 -12.68 -7.91
N TYR A 38 15.00 -12.06 -7.72
CA TYR A 38 14.08 -11.65 -8.78
C TYR A 38 14.35 -10.22 -9.29
N GLY A 39 15.43 -9.58 -8.84
CA GLY A 39 15.80 -8.22 -9.22
C GLY A 39 15.04 -7.14 -8.45
N VAL A 40 14.34 -7.49 -7.37
CA VAL A 40 13.61 -6.55 -6.51
C VAL A 40 14.41 -6.30 -5.23
N ASP A 41 15.22 -5.24 -5.22
CA ASP A 41 15.94 -4.79 -4.00
C ASP A 41 15.16 -3.65 -3.31
N LEU A 42 14.49 -3.96 -2.20
CA LEU A 42 13.70 -2.96 -1.47
C LEU A 42 14.56 -1.87 -0.85
N ASP A 43 15.81 -2.16 -0.48
CA ASP A 43 16.69 -1.16 0.13
C ASP A 43 16.99 -0.04 -0.86
N VAL A 44 17.29 -0.44 -2.09
CA VAL A 44 17.57 0.48 -3.21
C VAL A 44 16.29 1.17 -3.65
N ASN A 45 15.21 0.42 -3.84
CA ASN A 45 13.96 0.96 -4.39
C ASN A 45 13.26 1.93 -3.43
N ASN A 46 13.30 1.65 -2.13
CA ASN A 46 12.62 2.45 -1.11
C ASN A 46 13.57 3.38 -0.33
N VAL A 47 14.88 3.33 -0.64
CA VAL A 47 15.94 4.14 0.01
C VAL A 47 15.88 4.02 1.54
N ASN A 48 15.64 2.80 2.06
CA ASN A 48 15.62 2.49 3.49
C ASN A 48 15.72 0.98 3.73
N THR A 49 16.14 0.58 4.93
CA THR A 49 16.35 -0.84 5.32
C THR A 49 15.23 -1.43 6.18
N ARG A 50 14.01 -0.86 6.11
CA ARG A 50 12.91 -1.31 6.98
C ARG A 50 12.23 -2.58 6.48
N HIS A 51 12.39 -2.89 5.19
CA HIS A 51 11.74 -4.00 4.47
C HIS A 51 10.20 -3.97 4.62
N THR A 52 9.63 -2.78 4.79
CA THR A 52 8.18 -2.59 4.87
C THR A 52 7.60 -2.35 3.48
N LEU A 53 6.48 -3.00 3.19
CA LEU A 53 5.63 -2.72 2.04
C LEU A 53 4.20 -2.46 2.50
N PRO A 54 3.46 -1.55 1.84
CA PRO A 54 2.04 -1.42 2.10
C PRO A 54 1.31 -2.65 1.55
N VAL A 55 0.45 -3.25 2.36
CA VAL A 55 -0.57 -4.16 1.84
C VAL A 55 -1.53 -3.35 0.98
N SER A 56 -1.92 -3.90 -0.18
CA SER A 56 -2.90 -3.24 -1.04
C SER A 56 -4.22 -3.07 -0.30
N ALA A 57 -4.62 -1.82 -0.09
CA ALA A 57 -5.88 -1.47 0.55
C ALA A 57 -6.58 -0.33 -0.19
N THR A 58 -7.89 -0.23 -0.04
CA THR A 58 -8.70 0.85 -0.61
C THR A 58 -9.67 1.35 0.45
N TYR A 59 -9.75 2.65 0.62
CA TYR A 59 -10.63 3.29 1.59
C TYR A 59 -11.51 4.32 0.89
N ILE A 60 -12.77 4.41 1.30
CA ILE A 60 -13.66 5.53 1.00
C ILE A 60 -13.86 6.29 2.29
N ILE A 61 -13.39 7.52 2.32
CA ILE A 61 -13.44 8.41 3.49
C ILE A 61 -14.47 9.50 3.19
N GLY A 62 -15.49 9.59 4.03
CA GLY A 62 -16.54 10.61 3.89
C GLY A 62 -16.04 12.02 4.27
N PRO A 63 -16.82 13.07 3.98
CA PRO A 63 -16.42 14.46 4.26
C PRO A 63 -16.15 14.76 5.75
N SER A 64 -16.72 13.96 6.65
CA SER A 64 -16.47 14.06 8.11
C SER A 64 -15.14 13.43 8.54
N GLY A 65 -14.35 12.89 7.61
CA GLY A 65 -13.11 12.17 7.90
C GLY A 65 -13.32 10.72 8.37
N LYS A 66 -14.56 10.22 8.39
CA LYS A 66 -14.88 8.85 8.78
C LYS A 66 -14.78 7.88 7.60
N ILE A 67 -14.23 6.70 7.84
CA ILE A 67 -14.19 5.60 6.86
C ILE A 67 -15.62 5.08 6.65
N LYS A 68 -16.13 5.18 5.42
CA LYS A 68 -17.42 4.58 5.00
C LYS A 68 -17.23 3.13 4.56
N PHE A 69 -16.12 2.86 3.88
CA PHE A 69 -15.79 1.55 3.32
C PHE A 69 -14.28 1.35 3.36
N PHE A 70 -13.87 0.10 3.56
CA PHE A 70 -12.48 -0.32 3.36
C PHE A 70 -12.44 -1.70 2.72
N HIS A 71 -11.42 -1.94 1.90
CA HIS A 71 -11.02 -3.25 1.40
C HIS A 71 -9.56 -3.48 1.75
N PHE A 72 -9.28 -4.62 2.38
CA PHE A 72 -7.94 -5.08 2.71
C PHE A 72 -7.91 -6.60 2.52
N ASP A 73 -6.94 -7.10 1.77
CA ASP A 73 -6.75 -8.54 1.56
C ASP A 73 -5.26 -8.88 1.62
N THR A 74 -4.91 -9.90 2.41
CA THR A 74 -3.52 -10.37 2.53
C THR A 74 -3.01 -10.97 1.21
N ASN A 75 -3.89 -11.46 0.35
CA ASN A 75 -3.55 -11.76 -1.03
C ASN A 75 -3.59 -10.45 -1.84
N TYR A 76 -2.40 -9.89 -2.08
CA TYR A 76 -2.20 -8.63 -2.82
C TYR A 76 -2.77 -8.62 -4.25
N GLN A 77 -3.12 -9.77 -4.81
CA GLN A 77 -3.79 -9.86 -6.12
C GLN A 77 -5.28 -9.53 -6.04
N LYS A 78 -5.90 -9.65 -4.85
CA LYS A 78 -7.31 -9.32 -4.64
C LYS A 78 -7.46 -7.84 -4.30
N ARG A 79 -8.01 -7.08 -5.25
CA ARG A 79 -8.27 -5.65 -5.13
C ARG A 79 -9.76 -5.37 -5.09
N ALA A 80 -10.14 -4.25 -4.48
CA ALA A 80 -11.50 -3.74 -4.61
C ALA A 80 -11.84 -3.51 -6.09
N SER A 81 -12.98 -4.05 -6.53
CA SER A 81 -13.44 -3.80 -7.89
C SER A 81 -14.00 -2.38 -8.00
N ILE A 82 -13.81 -1.72 -9.15
CA ILE A 82 -14.39 -0.39 -9.39
C ILE A 82 -15.91 -0.43 -9.19
N LYS A 83 -16.58 -1.48 -9.66
CA LYS A 83 -18.02 -1.67 -9.49
C LYS A 83 -18.44 -1.64 -8.01
N ASN A 84 -17.71 -2.35 -7.14
CA ASN A 84 -18.00 -2.38 -5.71
C ASN A 84 -17.69 -1.03 -5.06
N LEU A 85 -16.63 -0.33 -5.49
CA LEU A 85 -16.33 1.00 -4.95
C LEU A 85 -17.44 2.00 -5.28
N LEU A 86 -18.01 1.93 -6.48
CA LEU A 86 -19.09 2.82 -6.90
C LEU A 86 -20.41 2.58 -6.14
N THR A 87 -20.63 1.40 -5.56
CA THR A 87 -21.83 1.15 -4.72
C THR A 87 -21.73 1.74 -3.32
N GLU A 88 -20.53 2.16 -2.90
CA GLU A 88 -20.23 2.66 -1.56
C GLU A 88 -20.11 4.20 -1.49
N LEU A 89 -20.13 4.87 -2.66
CA LEU A 89 -20.13 6.34 -2.77
C LEU A 89 -21.49 6.92 -2.34
#